data_AF-A0A9E6R5J9-F1
#
_entry.id   AF-A0A9E6R5J9-F1
#
_cell.length_a   1.000
_cell.length_b   1.000
_cell.length_c   1.000
_cell.angle_alpha   90.00
_cell.angle_beta   90.00
_cell.angle_gamma   90.00
#
_symmetry.space_group_name_H-M   'P 1'
#
loop_
_entity.id
_entity.type
_entity.pdbx_description
1 polymer ?
#
loop_
_entity_poly.entity_id
_entity_poly.type
_entity_poly.pdbx_seq_one_letter_code
_entity_poly.pdbx_strand_id
1 'polypeptide(L)' 'MGTVAALLALKLLTLAGSTATTAWLVSFLFFTETLAAYRWELFLGGFAAIAIGELGAALLGRKAAKDATTES' A
#
# COMPACT_ATOMS: atom_id res chain seq x y z
N MET A 1 17.01 8.47 11.26
CA MET A 1 16.89 8.36 9.78
C MET A 1 16.11 7.12 9.31
N GLY A 2 16.23 5.95 9.96
CA GLY A 2 15.55 4.72 9.49
C GLY A 2 14.01 4.75 9.47
N THR A 3 13.37 5.34 10.49
CA THR A 3 11.90 5.34 10.63
C THR A 3 11.19 6.15 9.53
N VAL A 4 11.76 7.30 9.16
CA VAL A 4 11.20 8.18 8.11
C VAL A 4 11.33 7.52 6.74
N ALA A 5 12.49 6.92 6.44
CA ALA A 5 12.70 6.18 5.20
C ALA A 5 11.76 4.96 5.09
N ALA A 6 11.56 4.24 6.20
CA ALA A 6 10.62 3.13 6.26
C ALA A 6 9.17 3.58 6.07
N LEU A 7 8.74 4.68 6.68
CA LEU A 7 7.41 5.26 6.44
C LEU A 7 7.22 5.69 4.99
N LEU A 8 8.25 6.31 4.38
CA LEU A 8 8.21 6.70 2.97
C LEU A 8 8.06 5.47 2.07
N ALA A 9 8.83 4.41 2.31
CA ALA A 9 8.72 3.16 1.55
C ALA A 9 7.32 2.52 1.69
N LEU A 10 6.74 2.52 2.89
CA LEU A 10 5.39 2.01 3.14
C LEU A 10 4.32 2.85 2.42
N LYS A 11 4.47 4.17 2.38
CA LYS A 11 3.54 5.05 1.65
C LYS A 11 3.68 4.92 0.13
N LEU A 12 4.88 4.72 -0.39
CA LEU A 12 5.10 4.38 -1.80
C LEU A 12 4.47 3.03 -2.14
N LEU A 13 4.54 2.05 -1.23
CA LEU A 13 3.86 0.77 -1.40
C LEU A 13 2.32 0.92 -1.42
N THR A 14 1.75 1.70 -0.49
CA THR A 14 0.31 2.02 -0.53
C THR A 14 -0.06 2.71 -1.84
N LEU A 15 0.74 3.67 -2.31
CA LEU A 15 0.50 4.40 -3.55
C LEU A 15 0.52 3.47 -4.77
N ALA A 16 1.50 2.57 -4.84
CA ALA A 16 1.58 1.56 -5.89
C ALA A 16 0.34 0.64 -5.85
N GLY A 17 -0.07 0.22 -4.65
CA GLY A 17 -1.27 -0.59 -4.47
C GLY A 17 -2.56 0.12 -4.88
N SER A 18 -2.73 1.40 -4.53
CA SER A 18 -3.86 2.23 -4.96
C SER A 18 -3.87 2.43 -6.47
N THR A 19 -2.71 2.62 -7.08
CA THR A 19 -2.58 2.71 -8.54
C THR A 19 -2.99 1.40 -9.21
N ALA A 20 -2.52 0.26 -8.72
CA ALA A 20 -2.89 -1.06 -9.24
C ALA A 20 -4.39 -1.35 -9.08
N THR A 21 -4.97 -1.00 -7.94
CA THR A 21 -6.42 -1.17 -7.68
C THR A 21 -7.26 -0.26 -8.59
N THR A 22 -6.77 0.96 -8.85
CA THR A 22 -7.41 1.87 -9.81
C THR A 22 -7.29 1.34 -11.24
N ALA A 23 -6.13 0.81 -11.62
CA ALA A 23 -5.92 0.17 -12.91
C ALA A 23 -6.82 -1.05 -13.08
N TRP A 24 -7.04 -1.85 -12.03
CA TRP A 24 -8.03 -2.92 -12.03
C TRP A 24 -9.44 -2.39 -12.32
N LEU A 25 -9.89 -1.35 -11.62
CA LEU A 25 -11.23 -0.77 -11.81
C LEU A 25 -11.41 -0.21 -13.23
N VAL A 26 -10.44 0.54 -13.74
CA VAL A 26 -10.47 1.08 -15.10
C VAL A 26 -10.45 -0.05 -16.12
N SER A 27 -9.63 -1.09 -15.90
CA SER A 27 -9.62 -2.28 -16.75
C SER A 27 -10.95 -3.02 -16.70
N PHE A 28 -11.59 -3.06 -15.52
CA PHE A 28 -12.89 -3.68 -15.32
C PHE A 28 -13.97 -3.03 -16.19
N LEU A 29 -13.98 -1.70 -16.20
CA LEU A 29 -15.01 -0.88 -16.85
C LEU A 29 -14.78 -0.62 -18.34
N PHE A 30 -13.52 -0.49 -18.79
CA PHE A 30 -13.20 0.02 -20.13
C PHE A 30 -12.34 -0.93 -20.98
N PHE A 31 -11.58 -1.85 -20.37
CA PHE A 31 -10.61 -2.70 -21.07
C PHE A 31 -10.83 -4.19 -20.73
N THR A 32 -12.05 -4.64 -20.99
CA THR A 32 -12.51 -5.99 -20.65
C THR A 32 -11.71 -7.10 -21.26
N GLU A 33 -11.33 -6.98 -22.52
CA GLU A 33 -10.67 -8.07 -23.22
C GLU A 33 -9.15 -8.04 -23.10
N THR A 34 -8.55 -6.85 -22.98
CA THR A 34 -7.08 -6.69 -22.98
C THR A 34 -6.42 -7.00 -21.65
N LEU A 35 -7.11 -6.77 -20.54
CA LEU A 35 -6.56 -6.93 -19.19
C LEU A 35 -7.26 -8.01 -18.37
N ALA A 36 -8.22 -8.74 -18.95
CA ALA A 36 -8.98 -9.81 -18.26
C ALA A 36 -8.08 -10.79 -17.51
N ALA A 37 -6.98 -11.21 -18.13
CA ALA A 37 -6.06 -12.20 -17.59
C ALA A 37 -5.31 -11.73 -16.32
N TYR A 38 -5.19 -10.42 -16.10
CA TYR A 38 -4.42 -9.84 -14.98
C TYR A 38 -5.30 -9.12 -13.95
N ARG A 39 -6.63 -9.19 -14.10
CA ARG A 39 -7.56 -8.44 -13.24
C ARG A 39 -7.43 -8.84 -11.78
N TRP A 40 -7.36 -10.14 -11.51
CA TRP A 40 -7.30 -10.59 -10.13
C TRP A 40 -5.96 -10.27 -9.48
N GLU A 41 -4.89 -10.30 -10.24
CA GLU A 41 -3.54 -9.92 -9.82
C GLU A 41 -3.47 -8.42 -9.50
N LEU A 42 -4.06 -7.57 -10.36
CA LEU A 42 -4.13 -6.13 -10.12
C LEU A 42 -4.98 -5.79 -8.90
N PHE A 43 -6.11 -6.48 -8.72
CA PHE A 43 -6.98 -6.27 -7.57
C PHE A 43 -6.35 -6.78 -6.27
N LEU A 44 -6.02 -8.07 -6.20
CA LEU A 44 -5.50 -8.71 -5.00
C LEU A 44 -4.11 -8.17 -4.65
N GLY A 45 -3.24 -7.99 -5.65
CA GLY A 45 -1.91 -7.41 -5.46
C GLY A 45 -1.97 -5.95 -5.04
N GLY A 46 -2.86 -5.17 -5.68
CA GLY A 46 -3.08 -3.77 -5.31
C GLY A 46 -3.61 -3.63 -3.89
N PHE A 47 -4.64 -4.40 -3.54
CA PHE A 47 -5.26 -4.38 -2.21
C PHE A 47 -4.28 -4.87 -1.13
N ALA A 48 -3.50 -5.93 -1.40
CA ALA A 48 -2.50 -6.42 -0.48
C ALA A 48 -1.39 -5.37 -0.23
N ALA A 49 -0.92 -4.68 -1.27
CA ALA A 49 0.06 -3.61 -1.12
C ALA A 49 -0.46 -2.44 -0.27
N ILE A 50 -1.72 -2.04 -0.46
CA ILE A 50 -2.39 -1.03 0.39
C ILE A 50 -2.43 -1.51 1.85
N ALA A 51 -2.90 -2.74 2.08
CA ALA A 51 -3.05 -3.30 3.42
C ALA A 51 -1.69 -3.36 4.15
N ILE A 52 -0.65 -3.85 3.49
CA ILE A 52 0.71 -3.93 4.05
C ILE A 52 1.26 -2.52 4.33
N GLY A 53 1.09 -1.58 3.39
CA GLY A 53 1.56 -0.21 3.54
C GLY A 53 0.90 0.52 4.72
N GLU A 54 -0.43 0.44 4.84
CA GLU A 54 -1.17 1.11 5.91
C GLU A 54 -0.97 0.44 7.28
N LEU A 55 -1.04 -0.90 7.35
CA LEU A 55 -0.80 -1.61 8.61
C LEU A 55 0.64 -1.44 9.07
N GLY A 56 1.60 -1.55 8.15
CA GLY A 56 3.02 -1.32 8.43
C GLY A 56 3.25 0.09 8.96
N ALA A 57 2.66 1.12 8.33
CA ALA A 57 2.82 2.50 8.76
C ALA A 57 2.19 2.74 10.14
N ALA A 58 1.02 2.16 10.41
CA ALA A 58 0.35 2.26 11.71
C ALA A 58 1.18 1.62 12.83
N LEU A 59 1.76 0.43 12.59
CA LEU A 59 2.63 -0.24 13.56
C LEU A 59 3.92 0.53 13.80
N LEU A 60 4.55 1.05 12.74
CA LEU A 60 5.76 1.85 12.85
C LEU A 60 5.52 3.14 13.63
N GLY A 61 4.39 3.82 13.37
CA GLY A 61 3.97 5.01 14.10
C GLY A 61 3.70 4.72 15.58
N ARG A 62 3.02 3.61 15.90
CA ARG A 62 2.81 3.18 17.29
C ARG A 62 4.12 2.88 18.01
N LYS A 63 5.08 2.24 17.33
CA LYS A 63 6.41 1.98 17.89
C LYS A 63 7.15 3.28 18.17
N ALA A 64 7.24 4.16 17.17
CA ALA A 64 7.92 5.45 17.33
C ALA A 64 7.31 6.32 18.45
N ALA A 65 5.98 6.30 18.61
CA ALA A 65 5.30 6.99 19.70
C ALA A 65 5.64 6.42 21.08
N LYS A 66 5.70 5.09 21.21
CA LYS A 66 6.12 4.43 22.47
C LYS A 66 7.57 4.73 22.82
N ASP A 67 8.46 4.69 21.84
CA ASP A 67 9.87 4.99 22.02
C ASP A 67 10.05 6.44 22.52
N ALA A 68 9.35 7.40 21.92
CA ALA A 68 9.37 8.81 22.35
C ALA A 68 8.86 9.03 23.79
N THR A 69 7.81 8.31 24.22
CA THR A 69 7.30 8.41 25.61
C THR A 69 8.20 7.78 26.65
N THR A 70 9.11 6.87 26.26
CA THR A 70 10.03 6.19 27.19
C THR A 70 11.31 7.01 27.41
N GLU A 71 11.65 7.88 26.46
CA GLU A 71 12.78 8.82 26.55
C GLU A 71 12.41 10.18 27.20
N SER A 72 11.13 10.39 27.56
CA SER A 72 10.59 11.59 28.22
C SER A 72 10.56 11.45 29.74
#